data_AF-A0A1Y4U9L5-F1
#
_entry.id   AF-A0A1Y4U9L5-F1
#
_cell.length_a   1.000
_cell.length_b   1.000
_cell.length_c   1.000
_cell.angle_alpha   90.00
_cell.angle_beta   90.00
_cell.angle_gamma   90.00
#
_symmetry.space_group_name_H-M   'P 1'
#
loop_
_entity.id
_entity.type
_entity.pdbx_description
1 polymer ?
#
loop_
_entity_poly.entity_id
_entity_poly.type
_entity_poly.pdbx_seq_one_letter_code
_entity_poly.pdbx_strand_id
1 'polypeptide(L)'
;MEEERKYYIKLDDKQLFEVTKKVYTVYHQMERKERYQEERDLEKGLIHYDSWDTKNINGQDYIRYTEESAEETVINNMRYKAVVSFINENDKKDILKLSLLGKTEKQIAAILGVSQVSINKSKTKLFLALKKYLNKNF
;
A
#
# COMPACT_ATOMS: atom_id res chain seq x y z
N MET A 1 55.21 33.98 3.69
CA MET A 1 54.84 34.46 2.34
C MET A 1 53.97 33.39 1.74
N GLU A 2 52.68 33.67 1.59
CA GLU A 2 51.72 32.73 1.04
C GLU A 2 51.97 32.67 -0.47
N GLU A 3 52.49 31.55 -0.97
CA GLU A 3 52.76 31.38 -2.39
C GLU A 3 51.48 31.68 -3.18
N GLU A 4 51.56 32.57 -4.17
CA GLU A 4 50.47 32.84 -5.11
C GLU A 4 50.17 31.56 -5.90
N ARG A 5 49.26 30.74 -5.38
CA ARG A 5 48.75 29.57 -6.09
C ARG A 5 48.05 30.05 -7.35
N LYS A 6 48.58 29.63 -8.51
CA LYS A 6 47.94 29.85 -9.81
C LYS A 6 46.78 28.87 -9.97
N TYR A 7 45.63 29.37 -10.42
CA TYR A 7 44.43 28.56 -10.64
C TYR A 7 44.19 28.39 -12.14
N TYR A 8 43.78 27.20 -12.55
CA TYR A 8 43.50 26.89 -13.95
C TYR A 8 42.11 26.26 -14.10
N ILE A 9 41.40 26.64 -15.16
CA ILE A 9 40.15 26.00 -15.59
C ILE A 9 40.40 25.28 -16.91
N LYS A 10 39.82 24.09 -17.06
CA LYS A 10 39.81 23.34 -18.31
C LYS A 10 38.44 23.46 -18.97
N LEU A 11 38.42 23.91 -20.23
CA LEU A 11 37.22 23.95 -21.06
C LEU A 11 37.17 22.71 -21.98
N ASP A 12 36.03 22.48 -22.63
CA ASP A 12 35.74 21.25 -23.42
C ASP A 12 36.75 20.98 -24.55
N ASP A 13 37.41 22.03 -25.04
CA ASP A 13 38.50 22.00 -26.01
C ASP A 13 39.83 21.45 -25.43
N LYS A 14 39.83 21.00 -24.16
CA LYS A 14 40.97 20.51 -23.38
C LYS A 14 42.06 21.56 -23.14
N GLN A 15 41.80 22.84 -23.42
CA GLN A 15 42.75 23.92 -23.15
C GLN A 15 42.66 24.37 -21.69
N LEU A 16 43.82 24.67 -21.08
CA LEU A 16 43.93 25.19 -19.71
C LEU A 16 44.08 26.72 -19.74
N PHE A 17 43.23 27.40 -18.99
CA PHE A 17 43.25 28.86 -18.84
C PHE A 17 43.60 29.24 -17.42
N GLU A 18 44.63 30.08 -17.24
CA GLU A 18 44.96 30.67 -15.94
C GLU A 18 43.87 31.67 -15.54
N VAL A 19 43.34 31.53 -14.33
CA VAL A 19 42.24 32.35 -13.82
C VAL A 19 42.52 32.80 -12.39
N THR A 20 41.77 33.82 -11.96
CA THR A 20 41.80 34.23 -10.55
C THR A 20 41.09 33.21 -9.66
N LYS A 21 41.47 33.18 -8.38
CA LYS A 21 40.81 32.34 -7.35
C LYS A 21 39.28 32.49 -7.36
N LYS A 22 38.77 33.72 -7.51
CA LYS A 22 37.32 34.00 -7.52
C LYS A 22 36.62 33.33 -8.69
N VAL A 23 37.20 33.40 -9.89
CA VAL A 23 36.66 32.77 -11.10
C VAL A 23 36.72 31.25 -10.99
N TYR A 24 37.84 30.72 -10.51
CA TYR A 24 37.99 29.28 -10.23
C TYR A 24 36.93 28.75 -9.26
N THR A 25 36.69 29.46 -8.16
CA THR A 25 35.69 29.07 -7.17
C THR A 25 34.28 29.06 -7.74
N VAL A 26 33.89 30.10 -8.50
CA VAL A 26 32.56 30.18 -9.12
C VAL A 26 32.37 29.08 -10.15
N TYR A 27 33.38 28.81 -10.98
CA TYR A 27 33.33 27.79 -12.03
C TYR A 27 33.04 26.39 -11.44
N HIS A 28 33.73 26.01 -10.37
CA HIS A 28 33.55 24.70 -9.72
C HIS A 28 32.47 24.69 -8.62
N GLN A 29 31.77 25.80 -8.36
CA GLN A 29 30.85 25.90 -7.23
C GLN A 29 29.68 24.91 -7.33
N MET A 30 29.07 24.81 -8.52
CA MET A 30 27.94 23.92 -8.77
C MET A 30 28.37 22.46 -8.74
N GLU A 31 29.43 22.11 -9.46
CA GLU A 31 30.00 20.76 -9.49
C GLU A 31 30.44 20.28 -8.08
N ARG A 32 31.00 21.19 -7.27
CA ARG A 32 31.37 20.85 -5.88
C ARG A 32 30.14 20.64 -5.01
N LYS A 33 29.06 21.40 -5.23
CA LYS A 33 27.79 21.24 -4.51
C LYS A 33 27.11 19.92 -4.85
N GLU A 34 27.10 19.53 -6.13
CA GLU A 34 26.57 18.24 -6.59
C GLU A 34 27.34 17.06 -5.97
N ARG A 35 28.67 17.05 -6.08
CA ARG A 35 29.50 16.03 -5.43
C ARG A 35 29.31 15.95 -3.92
N TYR A 36 29.24 17.09 -3.24
CA TYR A 36 29.01 17.11 -1.79
C TYR A 36 27.65 16.49 -1.42
N GLN A 37 26.64 16.70 -2.26
CA GLN A 37 25.33 16.11 -2.05
C GLN A 37 25.39 14.58 -2.18
N GLU A 38 26.06 14.06 -3.22
CA GLU A 38 26.28 12.63 -3.42
C GLU A 38 27.13 11.99 -2.29
N GLU A 39 28.25 12.62 -1.92
CA GLU A 39 29.14 12.18 -0.83
C GLU A 39 28.35 12.03 0.48
N ARG A 40 27.51 13.03 0.80
CA ARG A 40 26.67 13.03 2.00
C ARG A 40 25.60 11.94 1.97
N ASP A 41 24.98 11.72 0.81
CA ASP A 41 23.92 10.74 0.66
C ASP A 41 24.51 9.31 0.80
N LEU A 42 25.71 9.07 0.25
CA LEU A 42 26.48 7.84 0.45
C LEU A 42 26.90 7.63 1.91
N GLU A 43 27.45 8.65 2.57
CA GLU A 43 27.88 8.57 3.98
C GLU A 43 26.70 8.18 4.90
N LYS A 44 25.50 8.68 4.59
CA LYS A 44 24.28 8.39 5.35
C LYS A 44 23.58 7.10 4.92
N GLY A 45 24.11 6.38 3.92
CA GLY A 45 23.50 5.17 3.39
C GLY A 45 22.13 5.42 2.75
N LEU A 46 21.90 6.62 2.20
CA LEU A 46 20.67 6.94 1.49
C LEU A 46 20.65 6.14 0.18
N ILE A 47 19.62 5.33 0.00
CA ILE A 47 19.37 4.58 -1.24
C ILE A 47 18.14 5.20 -1.89
N HIS A 48 18.28 5.64 -3.14
CA HIS A 48 17.16 6.18 -3.90
C HIS A 48 16.30 5.05 -4.47
N TYR A 49 15.00 5.30 -4.65
CA TYR A 49 14.08 4.28 -5.16
C TYR A 49 14.42 3.85 -6.60
N ASP A 50 14.84 4.80 -7.44
CA ASP A 50 15.31 4.57 -8.81
C ASP A 50 16.63 3.79 -8.89
N SER A 51 17.37 3.68 -7.78
CA SER A 51 18.57 2.84 -7.72
C SER A 51 18.25 1.35 -7.90
N TRP A 52 16.97 0.95 -7.81
CA TRP A 52 16.50 -0.40 -8.09
C TRP A 52 15.84 -0.54 -9.47
N ASP A 53 15.89 0.50 -10.31
CA ASP A 53 15.41 0.41 -11.68
C ASP A 53 16.17 -0.67 -12.45
N THR A 54 15.43 -1.47 -13.21
CA THR A 54 15.98 -2.35 -14.24
C THR A 54 15.53 -1.83 -15.60
N LYS A 55 16.07 -2.41 -16.69
CA LYS A 55 15.71 -1.99 -18.06
C LYS A 55 14.19 -1.98 -18.33
N ASN A 56 13.42 -2.78 -17.59
CA ASN A 56 12.00 -3.01 -17.85
C ASN A 56 11.07 -2.66 -16.67
N ILE A 57 11.59 -2.35 -15.47
CA ILE A 57 10.78 -2.20 -14.25
C ILE A 57 11.38 -1.08 -13.41
N ASN A 58 10.54 -0.18 -12.87
CA ASN A 58 11.00 0.86 -11.96
C ASN A 58 11.16 0.29 -10.54
N GLY A 59 12.13 0.79 -9.79
CA GLY A 59 12.43 0.41 -8.41
C GLY A 59 11.24 0.57 -7.47
N GLN A 60 10.39 1.57 -7.72
CA GLN A 60 9.14 1.77 -6.98
C GLN A 60 8.14 0.61 -7.14
N ASP A 61 8.17 -0.12 -8.27
CA ASP A 61 7.24 -1.21 -8.56
C ASP A 61 7.56 -2.47 -7.73
N TYR A 62 8.77 -2.55 -7.17
CA TYR A 62 9.14 -3.60 -6.21
C TYR A 62 8.49 -3.39 -4.83
N ILE A 63 8.01 -2.19 -4.54
CA ILE A 63 7.38 -1.86 -3.27
C ILE A 63 5.92 -2.28 -3.34
N ARG A 64 5.58 -3.30 -2.56
CA ARG A 64 4.21 -3.81 -2.50
C ARG A 64 3.29 -2.78 -1.83
N TYR A 65 2.23 -2.40 -2.52
CA TYR A 65 1.14 -1.66 -1.89
C TYR A 65 0.49 -2.51 -0.78
N THR A 66 0.29 -1.91 0.39
CA THR A 66 -0.36 -2.56 1.54
C THR A 66 -1.88 -2.51 1.47
N GLU A 67 -2.45 -1.78 0.51
CA GLU A 67 -3.89 -1.66 0.31
C GLU A 67 -4.46 -2.86 -0.45
N GLU A 68 -5.72 -3.20 -0.17
CA GLU A 68 -6.44 -4.25 -0.90
C GLU A 68 -6.53 -3.88 -2.39
N SER A 69 -6.33 -4.88 -3.26
CA SER A 69 -6.51 -4.68 -4.70
C SER A 69 -7.94 -4.19 -4.99
N ALA A 70 -8.09 -3.28 -5.95
CA ALA A 70 -9.40 -2.85 -6.43
C ALA A 70 -10.25 -4.03 -6.91
N GLU A 71 -9.62 -5.03 -7.52
CA GLU A 71 -10.29 -6.26 -7.97
C GLU A 71 -10.82 -7.07 -6.78
N GLU A 72 -10.01 -7.24 -5.74
CA GLU A 72 -10.38 -7.96 -4.53
C GLU A 72 -11.51 -7.23 -3.78
N THR A 73 -11.45 -5.90 -3.74
CA THR A 73 -12.51 -5.03 -3.21
C THR A 73 -13.82 -5.24 -3.97
N VAL A 74 -13.78 -5.30 -5.30
CA VAL A 74 -14.98 -5.53 -6.13
C VAL A 74 -15.55 -6.93 -5.91
N ILE A 75 -14.70 -7.97 -5.89
CA ILE A 75 -15.11 -9.36 -5.64
C ILE A 75 -15.76 -9.48 -4.25
N ASN A 76 -15.15 -8.90 -3.22
CA ASN A 76 -15.71 -8.90 -1.87
C ASN A 76 -17.06 -8.17 -1.82
N ASN A 77 -17.19 -7.02 -2.47
CA ASN A 77 -18.47 -6.31 -2.59
C ASN A 77 -19.57 -7.14 -3.26
N MET A 78 -19.25 -7.90 -4.31
CA MET A 78 -20.20 -8.81 -4.94
C MET A 78 -20.65 -9.93 -3.99
N ARG A 79 -19.71 -10.54 -3.27
CA ARG A 79 -20.00 -11.57 -2.25
C ARG A 79 -20.87 -11.01 -1.13
N TYR A 80 -20.57 -9.82 -0.62
CA TYR A 80 -21.38 -9.16 0.42
C TYR A 80 -22.81 -8.93 -0.05
N LYS A 81 -23.00 -8.39 -1.26
CA LYS A 81 -24.35 -8.20 -1.84
C LYS A 81 -25.11 -9.51 -1.97
N ALA A 82 -24.45 -10.58 -2.40
CA ALA A 82 -25.07 -11.90 -2.52
C ALA A 82 -25.51 -12.47 -1.15
N VAL A 83 -24.68 -12.33 -0.11
CA VAL A 83 -25.02 -12.75 1.26
C VAL A 83 -26.21 -11.94 1.79
N VAL A 84 -26.20 -10.61 1.60
CA VAL A 84 -27.29 -9.73 2.06
C VAL A 84 -28.61 -10.07 1.36
N SER A 85 -28.60 -10.31 0.03
CA SER A 85 -29.80 -10.73 -0.71
C SER A 85 -30.34 -12.05 -0.15
N PHE A 86 -29.46 -13.04 0.04
CA PHE A 86 -29.85 -14.33 0.61
C PHE A 86 -30.52 -14.16 1.98
N ILE A 87 -29.92 -13.36 2.87
CA ILE A 87 -30.46 -13.12 4.21
C ILE A 87 -31.84 -12.47 4.11
N ASN A 88 -31.99 -11.41 3.31
CA ASN A 88 -33.27 -10.71 3.14
C ASN A 88 -34.39 -11.64 2.63
N GLU A 89 -34.06 -12.59 1.77
CA GLU A 89 -35.03 -13.53 1.19
C GLU A 89 -35.36 -14.71 2.10
N ASN A 90 -34.37 -15.22 2.86
CA ASN A 90 -34.46 -16.51 3.54
C ASN A 90 -34.56 -16.40 5.07
N ASP A 91 -33.99 -15.36 5.68
CA ASP A 91 -33.92 -15.19 7.13
C ASP A 91 -35.11 -14.40 7.69
N LYS A 92 -36.31 -14.98 7.60
CA LYS A 92 -37.58 -14.32 7.99
C LYS A 92 -37.68 -13.89 9.46
N LYS A 93 -36.77 -14.36 10.32
CA LYS A 93 -36.76 -14.09 11.77
C LYS A 93 -35.54 -13.28 12.20
N ASP A 94 -34.78 -12.73 11.25
CA ASP A 94 -33.57 -11.96 11.51
C ASP A 94 -32.49 -12.72 12.33
N ILE A 95 -32.47 -14.06 12.28
CA ILE A 95 -31.55 -14.87 13.10
C ILE A 95 -30.10 -14.70 12.65
N LEU A 96 -29.84 -14.80 11.33
CA LEU A 96 -28.52 -14.53 10.77
C LEU A 96 -28.17 -13.04 10.89
N LYS A 97 -29.14 -12.15 10.66
CA LYS A 97 -28.94 -10.69 10.80
C LYS A 97 -28.48 -10.32 12.21
N LEU A 98 -29.16 -10.82 13.25
CA LEU A 98 -28.75 -10.59 14.64
C LEU A 98 -27.42 -11.26 14.98
N SER A 99 -27.12 -12.42 14.40
CA SER A 99 -25.83 -13.09 14.57
C SER A 99 -24.68 -12.27 13.96
N LEU A 100 -24.89 -11.62 12.82
CA LEU A 100 -23.91 -10.72 12.19
C LEU A 100 -23.68 -9.45 13.02
N LEU A 101 -24.69 -8.98 13.75
CA LEU A 101 -24.57 -7.89 14.72
C LEU A 101 -23.92 -8.32 16.05
N GLY A 102 -23.32 -9.52 16.10
CA GLY A 102 -22.59 -10.02 17.26
C GLY A 102 -23.47 -10.54 18.41
N LYS A 103 -24.78 -10.74 18.19
CA LYS A 103 -25.65 -11.32 19.23
C LYS A 103 -25.42 -12.82 19.36
N THR A 104 -25.34 -13.27 20.61
CA THR A 104 -25.29 -14.69 20.96
C THR A 104 -26.65 -15.34 20.76
N GLU A 105 -26.70 -16.67 20.61
CA GLU A 105 -27.96 -17.40 20.44
C GLU A 105 -28.92 -17.23 21.62
N LYS A 106 -28.39 -17.09 22.84
CA LYS A 106 -29.18 -16.79 24.05
C LYS A 106 -29.82 -15.40 23.96
N GLN A 107 -29.08 -14.39 23.52
CA GLN A 107 -29.60 -13.04 23.33
C GLN A 107 -30.65 -13.00 22.22
N ILE A 108 -30.41 -13.68 21.10
CA ILE A 108 -31.37 -13.79 20.00
C ILE A 108 -32.65 -14.48 20.47
N ALA A 109 -32.53 -15.56 21.24
CA ALA A 109 -33.65 -16.27 21.83
C ALA A 109 -34.50 -15.38 22.74
N ALA A 110 -33.84 -14.57 23.58
CA ALA A 110 -34.51 -13.58 24.42
C ALA A 110 -35.23 -12.50 23.60
N ILE A 111 -34.59 -11.97 22.55
CA ILE A 111 -35.18 -10.95 21.65
C ILE A 111 -36.42 -11.50 20.93
N LEU A 112 -36.35 -12.75 20.46
CA LEU A 112 -37.42 -13.36 19.66
C LEU A 112 -38.47 -14.11 20.50
N GLY A 113 -38.31 -14.17 21.83
CA GLY A 113 -39.24 -14.85 22.75
C GLY A 113 -39.32 -16.37 22.52
N VAL A 114 -38.24 -17.00 22.09
CA VAL A 114 -38.19 -18.45 21.79
C VAL A 114 -37.06 -19.15 22.55
N SER A 115 -37.00 -20.48 22.51
CA SER A 115 -35.91 -21.22 23.13
C SER A 115 -34.60 -21.08 22.35
N GLN A 116 -33.46 -21.09 23.06
CA GLN A 116 -32.13 -21.05 22.43
C GLN A 116 -31.89 -22.25 21.50
N VAL A 117 -32.45 -23.42 21.82
CA VAL A 117 -32.39 -24.61 20.95
C VAL A 117 -33.09 -24.36 19.61
N SER A 118 -34.24 -23.67 19.62
CA SER A 118 -34.97 -23.29 18.39
C SER A 118 -34.15 -22.35 17.52
N ILE A 119 -33.46 -21.38 18.13
CA ILE A 119 -32.53 -20.47 17.45
C ILE A 119 -31.36 -21.24 16.86
N ASN A 120 -30.70 -22.10 17.64
CA ASN A 120 -29.57 -22.89 17.17
C ASN A 120 -29.93 -23.75 15.94
N LYS A 121 -31.07 -24.45 15.99
CA LYS A 121 -31.58 -25.27 14.88
C LYS A 121 -31.85 -24.43 13.63
N SER A 122 -32.51 -23.28 13.79
CA SER A 122 -32.85 -22.38 12.68
C SER A 122 -31.60 -21.75 12.07
N LYS A 123 -30.69 -21.26 12.92
CA LYS A 123 -29.39 -20.69 12.53
C LYS A 123 -28.57 -21.71 11.74
N THR A 124 -28.43 -22.94 12.24
CA THR A 124 -27.71 -24.02 11.55
C THR A 124 -28.29 -24.31 10.17
N LYS A 125 -29.64 -24.39 10.06
CA LYS A 125 -30.31 -24.58 8.77
C LYS A 125 -30.03 -23.43 7.79
N LEU A 126 -30.11 -22.19 8.26
CA LEU A 126 -29.86 -21.00 7.46
C LEU A 126 -28.39 -20.93 7.00
N PHE A 127 -27.42 -21.24 7.86
CA PHE A 127 -26.00 -21.32 7.47
C PHE A 127 -25.74 -22.41 6.43
N LEU A 128 -26.35 -23.58 6.57
CA LEU A 128 -26.23 -24.65 5.57
C LEU A 128 -26.81 -24.22 4.21
N ALA A 129 -27.95 -23.52 4.21
CA ALA A 129 -28.55 -22.98 3.00
C ALA A 129 -27.68 -21.88 2.37
N LEU A 130 -27.14 -20.97 3.19
CA LEU A 130 -26.21 -19.93 2.73
C LEU A 130 -24.94 -20.53 2.12
N LYS A 131 -24.36 -21.55 2.77
CA LYS A 131 -23.18 -22.26 2.24
C LYS A 131 -23.46 -22.88 0.86
N LYS A 132 -24.61 -23.55 0.71
CA LYS A 132 -25.03 -24.12 -0.58
C LYS A 132 -25.26 -23.05 -1.64
N TYR A 133 -25.84 -21.91 -1.25
CA TYR A 133 -26.06 -20.77 -2.13
C TYR A 133 -24.73 -20.18 -2.62
N LEU A 134 -23.77 -19.94 -1.72
CA LEU A 134 -22.47 -19.39 -2.10
C LEU A 134 -21.70 -20.34 -3.03
N ASN A 135 -21.62 -21.63 -2.71
CA ASN A 135 -20.94 -22.62 -3.55
C ASN A 135 -21.55 -22.82 -4.95
N LYS A 136 -22.79 -22.36 -5.17
CA LYS A 136 -23.47 -22.45 -6.47
C LYS A 136 -23.21 -21.20 -7.32
N ASN A 137 -23.01 -20.05 -6.69
CA ASN A 137 -22.93 -18.76 -7.36
C ASN A 137 -21.48 -18.20 -7.44
N PHE A 138 -20.53 -18.84 -6.75
CA PHE A 138 -19.11 -18.52 -6.74
C PHE A 138 -18.31 -19.83 -6.71
#